data_AF-A0A821XZB7-F1
#
_entry.id   AF-A0A821XZB7-F1
#
_cell.length_a   1.000
_cell.length_b   1.000
_cell.length_c   1.000
_cell.angle_alpha   90.00
_cell.angle_beta   90.00
_cell.angle_gamma   90.00
#
_symmetry.space_group_name_H-M   'P 1'
#
loop_
_entity.id
_entity.type
_entity.pdbx_description
1 polymer ?
#
loop_
_entity_poly.entity_id
_entity_poly.type
_entity_poly.pdbx_seq_one_letter_code
_entity_poly.pdbx_strand_id
1 'polypeptide(L)'
;MRLLTIYIAEAHARDQWPAGKTISCVDQPKTLEQRLENACQFKNKYNFEMLMLVDSMDNTFHKTYGSWPFRFYIINNGKLIFKAEPGETTYAYDLNELDTWIDNFYQR
;
A
#
# COMPACT_ATOMS: atom_id res chain seq x y z
N MET A 1 -10.64 -15.21 4.65
CA MET A 1 -10.03 -14.01 4.00
C MET A 1 -8.52 -14.16 4.00
N ARG A 2 -7.82 -13.72 2.96
CA ARG A 2 -6.36 -13.63 2.93
C ARG A 2 -5.97 -12.17 2.79
N LEU A 3 -4.99 -11.72 3.57
CA LEU A 3 -4.44 -10.38 3.49
C LEU A 3 -3.13 -10.41 2.69
N LEU A 4 -2.98 -9.45 1.79
CA LEU A 4 -1.80 -9.31 0.94
C LEU A 4 -1.44 -7.84 0.87
N THR A 5 -0.18 -7.51 1.17
CA THR A 5 0.37 -6.17 1.01
C THR A 5 1.23 -6.14 -0.24
N ILE A 6 1.10 -5.09 -1.05
CA ILE A 6 1.99 -4.82 -2.19
C ILE A 6 2.74 -3.53 -1.89
N TYR A 7 4.06 -3.62 -1.74
CA TYR A 7 4.94 -2.47 -1.55
C TYR A 7 5.17 -1.77 -2.90
N ILE A 8 4.86 -0.47 -2.98
CA ILE A 8 4.95 0.35 -4.20
C ILE A 8 6.03 1.44 -4.07
N ALA A 9 6.13 2.32 -5.06
CA ALA A 9 7.02 3.48 -5.03
C ALA A 9 6.79 4.38 -3.80
N GLU A 10 7.85 4.96 -3.26
CA GLU A 10 7.78 5.83 -2.09
C GLU A 10 6.95 7.08 -2.40
N ALA A 11 6.00 7.42 -1.54
CA ALA A 11 5.29 8.69 -1.65
C ALA A 11 6.19 9.88 -1.25
N HIS A 12 7.16 9.64 -0.37
CA HIS A 12 8.02 10.66 0.21
C HIS A 12 9.50 10.25 0.15
N ALA A 13 10.00 9.90 -1.04
CA ALA A 13 11.41 9.62 -1.23
C ALA A 13 12.28 10.86 -0.89
N ARG A 14 13.35 10.67 -0.13
CA ARG A 14 14.27 11.75 0.30
C ARG A 14 14.92 12.49 -0.86
N ASP A 15 15.23 11.80 -1.94
CA ASP A 15 15.83 12.34 -3.16
C ASP A 15 14.81 12.98 -4.13
N GLN A 16 13.50 12.94 -3.81
CA GLN A 16 12.45 13.55 -4.63
C GLN A 16 11.62 14.59 -3.87
N TRP A 17 11.25 14.28 -2.63
CA TRP A 17 10.47 15.14 -1.74
C TRP A 17 11.07 15.08 -0.32
N PRO A 18 12.01 15.98 0.03
CA PRO A 18 12.65 15.98 1.34
C PRO A 18 11.74 16.64 2.42
N ALA A 19 10.79 15.89 2.97
CA ALA A 19 9.88 16.31 4.05
C ALA A 19 10.45 16.01 5.47
N GLY A 20 11.76 16.12 5.63
CA GLY A 20 12.45 15.81 6.89
C GLY A 20 12.78 14.32 7.06
N LYS A 21 13.64 14.02 8.05
CA LYS A 21 14.27 12.69 8.21
C LYS A 21 13.33 11.58 8.68
N THR A 22 12.18 11.93 9.22
CA THR A 22 11.17 10.98 9.72
C THR A 22 10.17 10.58 8.64
N ILE A 23 9.80 11.52 7.76
CA ILE A 23 8.86 11.30 6.65
C ILE A 23 9.62 10.77 5.43
N SER A 24 10.73 11.42 5.06
CA SER A 24 11.56 11.05 3.92
C SER A 24 12.83 10.35 4.38
N CYS A 25 12.67 9.10 4.81
CA CYS A 25 13.74 8.31 5.43
C CYS A 25 14.47 7.36 4.46
N VAL A 26 13.94 7.15 3.25
CA VAL A 26 14.53 6.31 2.19
C VAL A 26 14.55 7.08 0.87
N ASP A 27 15.46 6.71 -0.03
CA ASP A 27 15.47 7.25 -1.41
C ASP A 27 14.53 6.43 -2.30
N GLN A 28 14.15 6.98 -3.45
CA GLN A 28 13.35 6.26 -4.41
C GLN A 28 14.17 5.09 -5.01
N PRO A 29 13.65 3.85 -4.97
CA PRO A 29 14.36 2.72 -5.54
C PRO A 29 14.47 2.88 -7.06
N LYS A 30 15.68 2.62 -7.59
CA LYS A 30 16.01 2.61 -9.03
C LYS A 30 16.15 1.18 -9.57
N THR A 31 16.24 0.18 -8.69
CA THR A 31 16.23 -1.24 -9.04
C THR A 31 15.27 -2.03 -8.15
N LEU A 32 14.95 -3.25 -8.55
CA LEU A 32 14.05 -4.12 -7.79
C LEU A 32 14.66 -4.50 -6.44
N GLU A 33 15.97 -4.72 -6.40
CA GLU A 33 16.73 -5.04 -5.18
C GLU A 33 16.63 -3.91 -4.16
N GLN A 34 16.77 -2.65 -4.60
CA GLN A 34 16.60 -1.49 -3.73
C GLN A 34 15.15 -1.38 -3.20
N ARG A 35 14.15 -1.70 -4.03
CA ARG A 35 12.76 -1.71 -3.58
C ARG A 35 12.48 -2.82 -2.57
N LEU A 36 13.06 -4.00 -2.78
CA LEU A 36 13.01 -5.10 -1.83
C LEU A 36 13.69 -4.72 -0.52
N GLU A 37 14.82 -4.02 -0.57
CA GLU A 37 15.52 -3.54 0.60
C GLU A 37 14.67 -2.56 1.41
N ASN A 38 14.07 -1.54 0.76
CA ASN A 38 13.14 -0.61 1.42
C ASN A 38 11.95 -1.36 2.06
N ALA A 39 11.35 -2.30 1.35
CA ALA A 39 10.26 -3.13 1.87
C ALA A 39 10.68 -3.97 3.09
N CYS A 40 11.88 -4.57 3.06
CA CYS A 40 12.44 -5.32 4.18
C CYS A 40 12.73 -4.43 5.40
N GLN A 41 13.28 -3.24 5.16
CA GLN A 41 13.52 -2.25 6.22
C GLN A 41 12.20 -1.84 6.89
N PHE A 42 11.14 -1.59 6.11
CA PHE A 42 9.80 -1.33 6.64
C PHE A 42 9.29 -2.50 7.50
N LYS A 43 9.37 -3.74 6.99
CA LYS A 43 8.93 -4.92 7.74
C LYS A 43 9.66 -5.06 9.07
N ASN A 44 10.98 -4.94 9.06
CA ASN A 44 11.80 -5.10 10.25
C ASN A 44 11.57 -3.98 11.27
N LYS A 45 11.46 -2.74 10.80
CA LYS A 45 11.28 -1.56 11.66
C LYS A 45 9.95 -1.58 12.42
N TYR A 46 8.88 -2.04 11.78
CA TYR A 46 7.53 -2.02 12.34
C TYR A 46 7.00 -3.38 12.77
N ASN A 47 7.85 -4.42 12.75
CA ASN A 47 7.45 -5.82 12.96
C ASN A 47 6.20 -6.19 12.14
N PHE A 48 6.22 -5.86 10.85
CA PHE A 48 5.05 -6.03 9.98
C PHE A 48 4.93 -7.49 9.52
N GLU A 49 3.93 -8.20 10.05
CA GLU A 49 3.82 -9.66 9.88
C GLU A 49 3.08 -10.10 8.62
N MET A 50 2.30 -9.21 7.99
CA MET A 50 1.51 -9.58 6.80
C MET A 50 2.40 -9.96 5.62
N LEU A 51 1.89 -10.86 4.77
CA LEU A 51 2.53 -11.23 3.52
C LEU A 51 2.69 -9.97 2.66
N MET A 52 3.92 -9.70 2.24
CA MET A 52 4.28 -8.53 1.45
C MET A 52 4.96 -8.99 0.18
N LEU A 53 4.40 -8.57 -0.95
CA LEU A 53 5.06 -8.59 -2.25
C LEU A 53 5.50 -7.18 -2.60
N VAL A 54 6.28 -7.05 -3.65
CA VAL A 54 6.80 -5.78 -4.14
C VAL A 54 6.35 -5.58 -5.57
N ASP A 55 5.84 -4.39 -5.90
CA ASP A 55 5.46 -4.04 -7.26
C ASP A 55 6.70 -4.01 -8.17
N SER A 56 6.51 -4.32 -9.45
CA SER A 56 7.59 -4.28 -10.44
C SER A 56 8.10 -2.85 -10.63
N MET A 57 9.33 -2.71 -11.13
CA MET A 57 9.97 -1.40 -11.31
C MET A 57 9.27 -0.49 -12.32
N ASP A 58 8.49 -1.06 -13.24
CA ASP A 58 7.61 -0.32 -14.14
C ASP A 58 6.29 0.15 -13.48
N ASN A 59 6.09 -0.17 -12.20
CA ASN A 59 4.91 0.15 -11.38
C ASN A 59 3.61 -0.43 -11.98
N THR A 60 3.65 -1.65 -12.51
CA THR A 60 2.49 -2.27 -13.19
C THR A 60 1.29 -2.41 -12.26
N PHE A 61 1.47 -2.87 -11.02
CA PHE A 61 0.36 -2.98 -10.08
C PHE A 61 -0.23 -1.60 -9.76
N HIS A 62 0.62 -0.63 -9.43
CA HIS A 62 0.18 0.71 -9.15
C HIS A 62 -0.58 1.35 -10.31
N LYS A 63 -0.05 1.28 -11.53
CA LYS A 63 -0.70 1.81 -12.74
C LYS A 63 -2.05 1.15 -13.01
N THR A 64 -2.18 -0.14 -12.71
CA THR A 64 -3.40 -0.91 -12.96
C THR A 64 -4.49 -0.60 -11.93
N TYR A 65 -4.12 -0.47 -10.65
CA TYR A 65 -5.09 -0.36 -9.55
C TYR A 65 -5.26 1.06 -8.98
N GLY A 66 -4.39 2.00 -9.32
CA GLY A 66 -4.45 3.38 -8.82
C GLY A 66 -4.06 3.48 -7.34
N SER A 67 -2.97 2.82 -6.96
CA SER A 67 -2.63 2.59 -5.54
C SER A 67 -1.84 3.68 -4.84
N TRP A 68 -1.35 4.71 -5.54
CA TRP A 68 -0.51 5.73 -4.93
C TRP A 68 -1.38 6.81 -4.25
N PRO A 69 -0.97 7.33 -3.08
CA PRO A 69 0.25 6.99 -2.32
C PRO A 69 0.15 5.68 -1.53
N PHE A 70 -1.06 5.26 -1.17
CA PHE A 70 -1.40 3.92 -0.66
C PHE A 70 -2.91 3.70 -0.89
N ARG A 71 -3.40 2.45 -0.90
CA ARG A 71 -4.80 2.14 -1.21
C ARG A 71 -5.22 0.75 -0.69
N PHE A 72 -6.48 0.59 -0.29
CA PHE A 72 -7.07 -0.69 0.10
C PHE A 72 -8.05 -1.21 -0.98
N TYR A 73 -8.09 -2.52 -1.13
CA TYR A 73 -8.92 -3.20 -2.12
C TYR A 73 -9.50 -4.49 -1.55
N ILE A 74 -10.64 -4.91 -2.07
CA ILE A 74 -11.18 -6.25 -1.84
C ILE A 74 -11.40 -6.91 -3.18
N ILE A 75 -10.80 -8.09 -3.34
CA ILE A 75 -10.94 -8.92 -4.53
C ILE A 75 -11.64 -10.21 -4.12
N ASN A 76 -12.73 -10.53 -4.79
CA ASN A 76 -13.50 -11.77 -4.57
C ASN A 76 -13.74 -12.46 -5.91
N ASN A 77 -13.41 -13.75 -6.01
CA ASN A 77 -13.56 -14.56 -7.22
C ASN A 77 -13.02 -13.87 -8.49
N GLY A 78 -11.82 -13.27 -8.38
CA GLY A 78 -11.15 -12.58 -9.49
C GLY A 78 -11.73 -11.22 -9.86
N LYS A 79 -12.71 -10.70 -9.12
CA LYS A 79 -13.31 -9.38 -9.34
C LYS A 79 -12.93 -8.41 -8.22
N LEU A 80 -12.54 -7.19 -8.60
CA LEU A 80 -12.42 -6.08 -7.67
C LEU A 80 -13.82 -5.62 -7.26
N ILE A 81 -14.16 -5.78 -5.99
CA ILE A 81 -15.50 -5.49 -5.46
C ILE A 81 -15.52 -4.32 -4.48
N PHE A 82 -14.36 -3.87 -4.03
CA PHE A 82 -14.20 -2.65 -3.24
C PHE A 82 -12.84 -2.03 -3.54
N LYS A 83 -12.81 -0.70 -3.64
CA LYS A 83 -11.61 0.13 -3.74
C LYS A 83 -11.84 1.32 -2.82
N ALA A 84 -10.98 1.47 -1.82
CA ALA A 84 -11.12 2.57 -0.86
C ALA A 84 -10.86 3.91 -1.55
N GLU A 85 -11.76 4.87 -1.42
CA GLU A 85 -11.53 6.23 -1.89
C GLU A 85 -11.09 7.14 -0.74
N PRO A 86 -10.26 8.17 -1.00
CA PRO A 86 -9.80 9.06 0.06
C PRO A 86 -11.01 9.81 0.61
N GLY A 87 -11.09 9.97 1.93
CA GLY A 87 -12.14 10.79 2.53
C GLY A 87 -12.06 12.24 2.04
N GLU A 88 -13.22 12.87 1.84
CA GLU A 88 -13.33 14.21 1.24
C GLU A 88 -12.58 15.30 2.02
N THR A 89 -12.36 15.11 3.32
CA THR A 89 -11.90 16.18 4.23
C THR A 89 -10.59 15.90 4.97
N THR A 90 -10.11 14.65 5.02
CA THR A 90 -8.99 14.27 5.90
C THR A 90 -7.76 13.73 5.19
N TYR A 91 -7.79 13.53 3.87
CA TYR A 91 -6.76 12.77 3.12
C TYR A 91 -6.48 11.37 3.69
N ALA A 92 -7.30 10.90 4.64
CA ALA A 92 -7.25 9.59 5.24
C ALA A 92 -8.38 8.72 4.65
N TYR A 93 -8.20 7.41 4.68
CA TYR A 93 -9.26 6.49 4.29
C TYR A 93 -10.19 6.30 5.47
N ASP A 94 -11.49 6.50 5.24
CA ASP A 94 -12.50 6.02 6.17
C ASP A 94 -12.57 4.49 6.05
N LEU A 95 -12.07 3.80 7.07
CA LEU A 95 -12.06 2.34 7.10
C LEU A 95 -13.40 1.75 7.54
N ASN A 96 -14.38 2.58 7.96
CA ASN A 96 -15.69 2.08 8.35
C ASN A 96 -16.39 1.34 7.20
N GLU A 97 -16.20 1.78 5.95
CA GLU A 97 -16.73 1.07 4.78
C GLU A 97 -16.07 -0.29 4.58
N LEU A 98 -14.75 -0.37 4.82
CA LEU A 98 -14.00 -1.62 4.73
C LEU A 98 -14.42 -2.59 5.84
N ASP A 99 -14.51 -2.11 7.08
CA ASP A 99 -14.95 -2.90 8.23
C ASP A 99 -16.38 -3.40 8.03
N THR A 100 -17.30 -2.50 7.60
CA THR A 100 -18.68 -2.86 7.28
C THR A 100 -18.75 -3.92 6.18
N TRP A 101 -17.91 -3.81 5.15
CA TRP A 101 -17.85 -4.83 4.09
C TRP A 101 -17.38 -6.18 4.65
N ILE A 102 -16.31 -6.18 5.44
CA ILE A 102 -15.75 -7.40 6.05
C ILE A 102 -16.78 -8.08 6.95
N ASP A 103 -17.44 -7.32 7.82
CA ASP A 103 -18.45 -7.85 8.75
C ASP A 103 -19.63 -8.49 8.00
N ASN A 104 -20.15 -7.81 6.97
CA ASN A 104 -21.24 -8.34 6.14
C ASN A 104 -20.84 -9.59 5.35
N PHE A 105 -19.56 -9.74 5.00
CA PHE A 105 -19.07 -10.94 4.32
C PHE A 105 -19.02 -12.14 5.25
N TYR A 106 -18.67 -11.95 6.54
CA TYR A 106 -18.55 -13.02 7.53
C TYR A 106 -19.87 -13.41 8.22
N GLN A 107 -20.91 -12.58 8.11
CA GLN A 107 -22.26 -12.90 8.59
C GLN A 107 -23.10 -13.74 7.60
N ARG A 108 -22.56 -14.07 6.43
CA ARG A 108 -23.19 -14.94 5.41
C ARG A 108 -22.58 -16.33 5.45
#